data_AF-A0A2D7TDT4-F1
#
_entry.id   AF-A0A2D7TDT4-F1
#
_cell.length_a   1.000
_cell.length_b   1.000
_cell.length_c   1.000
_cell.angle_alpha   90.00
_cell.angle_beta   90.00
_cell.angle_gamma   90.00
#
_symmetry.space_group_name_H-M   'P 1'
#
loop_
_entity.id
_entity.type
_entity.pdbx_description
1 polymer ?
#
loop_
_entity_poly.entity_id
_entity_poly.type
_entity_poly.pdbx_seq_one_letter_code
_entity_poly.pdbx_strand_id
1 'polypeptide(L)'
;DYDLVYLFKNWFNRGFLILRPINWETPAHILEKIIAYEAVHEINSWDELRARLAPKDRRCFAFFHPAMQDEPIIFVEVALTKEIPSNIQNVLQKERVFLEPEEAKAAVFYSISNCQKGLTGISFGNFLIKQVATDLSYEFKNLENFVTLSPIPGFRKWMRNKYPKLDAKIEKIKKSDQLSKLKDDLFSCLGEYFFKSERYDKMPNDPVARFHLGNGASLEQINFLGDVSSNGIELSGGLMVNYLYDLEKVEQNHETFVSEKKINISKNAKNSLMKYYKEID
;
A
#
# COMPACT_ATOMS: atom_id res chain seq x y z
N ASP A 1 26.90 -2.03 12.61
CA ASP A 1 25.63 -1.67 11.95
C ASP A 1 25.73 -0.53 10.94
N TYR A 2 26.28 0.65 11.29
CA TYR A 2 26.32 1.79 10.36
C TYR A 2 27.09 1.50 9.05
N ASP A 3 28.25 0.86 9.13
CA ASP A 3 29.07 0.53 7.95
C ASP A 3 28.38 -0.50 7.03
N LEU A 4 27.71 -1.51 7.61
CA LEU A 4 26.94 -2.49 6.86
C LEU A 4 25.75 -1.83 6.15
N VAL A 5 25.04 -0.90 6.82
CA VAL A 5 23.96 -0.13 6.20
C VAL A 5 24.49 0.71 5.04
N TYR A 6 25.67 1.34 5.19
CA TYR A 6 26.30 2.11 4.12
C TYR A 6 26.67 1.23 2.92
N LEU A 7 27.27 0.06 3.16
CA LEU A 7 27.59 -0.90 2.10
C LEU A 7 26.33 -1.42 1.41
N PHE A 8 25.31 -1.81 2.16
CA PHE A 8 24.04 -2.29 1.61
C PHE A 8 23.32 -1.24 0.78
N LYS A 9 23.35 0.04 1.17
CA LYS A 9 22.81 1.14 0.33
C LYS A 9 23.49 1.24 -1.04
N ASN A 10 24.81 0.99 -1.09
CA ASN A 10 25.56 1.05 -2.33
C ASN A 10 25.39 -0.23 -3.18
N TRP A 11 25.36 -1.40 -2.53
CA TRP A 11 25.20 -2.68 -3.22
C TRP A 11 23.78 -2.90 -3.73
N PHE A 12 22.76 -2.62 -2.92
CA PHE A 12 21.34 -2.77 -3.29
C PHE A 12 20.74 -1.49 -3.87
N ASN A 13 21.54 -0.76 -4.63
CA ASN A 13 21.10 0.39 -5.41
C ASN A 13 19.99 -0.04 -6.40
N ARG A 14 18.95 0.81 -6.52
CA ARG A 14 17.89 0.71 -7.54
C ARG A 14 18.40 0.33 -8.93
N GLY A 15 19.51 0.91 -9.38
CA GLY A 15 20.08 0.68 -10.72
C GLY A 15 20.45 -0.78 -11.01
N PHE A 16 20.58 -1.61 -9.98
CA PHE A 16 20.83 -3.05 -10.12
C PHE A 16 19.57 -3.89 -9.93
N LEU A 17 18.45 -3.33 -9.49
CA LEU A 17 17.23 -4.09 -9.31
C LEU A 17 16.56 -4.36 -10.64
N ILE A 18 16.29 -5.65 -10.89
CA ILE A 18 15.64 -6.14 -12.10
C ILE A 18 14.20 -6.47 -11.73
N LEU A 19 13.26 -5.78 -12.35
CA LEU A 19 11.84 -6.10 -12.25
C LEU A 19 11.53 -7.33 -13.11
N ARG A 20 10.83 -8.32 -12.53
CA ARG A 20 10.35 -9.51 -13.24
C ARG A 20 8.86 -9.73 -12.92
N PRO A 21 8.05 -10.14 -13.91
CA PRO A 21 6.70 -10.62 -13.64
C PRO A 21 6.77 -11.94 -12.86
N ILE A 22 5.83 -12.13 -11.93
CA ILE A 22 5.62 -13.34 -11.16
C ILE A 22 4.24 -13.89 -11.52
N ASN A 23 4.21 -15.13 -11.99
CA ASN A 23 3.01 -15.80 -12.49
C ASN A 23 3.08 -17.30 -12.16
N TRP A 24 2.09 -18.07 -12.60
CA TRP A 24 2.03 -19.50 -12.33
C TRP A 24 3.10 -20.35 -13.07
N GLU A 25 3.82 -19.76 -14.02
CA GLU A 25 4.96 -20.39 -14.72
C GLU A 25 6.29 -20.15 -13.99
N THR A 26 6.29 -19.26 -12.98
CA THR A 26 7.48 -18.95 -12.17
C THR A 26 7.92 -20.20 -11.40
N PRO A 27 9.25 -20.46 -11.29
CA PRO A 27 9.75 -21.63 -10.56
C PRO A 27 9.18 -21.76 -9.14
N ALA A 28 8.77 -22.98 -8.77
CA ALA A 28 8.09 -23.25 -7.51
C ALA A 28 8.87 -22.76 -6.27
N HIS A 29 10.20 -22.90 -6.27
CA HIS A 29 11.04 -22.45 -5.16
C HIS A 29 11.03 -20.92 -4.95
N ILE A 30 10.71 -20.13 -5.98
CA ILE A 30 10.50 -18.67 -5.86
C ILE A 30 9.08 -18.42 -5.35
N LEU A 31 8.08 -19.16 -5.84
CA LEU A 31 6.70 -19.05 -5.38
C LEU A 31 6.53 -19.38 -3.89
N GLU A 32 7.26 -20.38 -3.39
CA GLU A 32 7.33 -20.70 -1.95
C GLU A 32 7.82 -19.52 -1.12
N LYS A 33 8.80 -18.77 -1.63
CA LYS A 33 9.30 -17.55 -0.97
C LYS A 33 8.26 -16.45 -0.94
N ILE A 34 7.48 -16.28 -2.02
CA ILE A 34 6.38 -15.30 -2.04
C ILE A 34 5.35 -15.64 -0.95
N ILE A 35 4.98 -16.91 -0.78
CA ILE A 35 4.11 -17.35 0.32
C ILE A 35 4.73 -17.00 1.68
N ALA A 36 6.01 -17.30 1.88
CA ALA A 36 6.70 -17.08 3.15
C ALA A 36 6.91 -15.61 3.50
N TYR A 37 6.92 -14.71 2.51
CA TYR A 37 7.25 -13.29 2.68
C TYR A 37 6.05 -12.35 2.63
N GLU A 38 4.85 -12.85 2.34
CA GLU A 38 3.65 -12.03 2.32
C GLU A 38 3.32 -11.48 3.71
N ALA A 39 3.43 -10.16 3.85
CA ALA A 39 3.37 -9.46 5.13
C ALA A 39 2.11 -8.59 5.32
N VAL A 40 1.31 -8.38 4.26
CA VAL A 40 0.13 -7.52 4.29
C VAL A 40 -1.14 -8.37 4.43
N HIS A 41 -1.25 -9.40 3.61
CA HIS A 41 -2.38 -10.32 3.54
C HIS A 41 -1.89 -11.76 3.47
N GLU A 42 -1.64 -12.37 4.63
CA GLU A 42 -1.08 -13.73 4.76
C GLU A 42 -1.66 -14.72 3.72
N ILE A 43 -0.78 -15.44 3.04
CA ILE A 43 -1.12 -16.52 2.10
C ILE A 43 -0.90 -17.83 2.84
N ASN A 44 -1.98 -18.56 3.12
CA ASN A 44 -1.91 -19.77 3.95
C ASN A 44 -1.74 -21.06 3.14
N SER A 45 -1.83 -20.98 1.81
CA SER A 45 -1.79 -22.16 0.95
C SER A 45 -1.36 -21.83 -0.48
N TRP A 46 -0.92 -22.88 -1.20
CA TRP A 46 -0.68 -22.82 -2.65
C TRP A 46 -1.93 -22.44 -3.45
N ASP A 47 -3.12 -22.87 -3.01
CA ASP A 47 -4.37 -22.50 -3.66
C ASP A 47 -4.68 -21.01 -3.51
N GLU A 48 -4.34 -20.42 -2.37
CA GLU A 48 -4.45 -18.97 -2.16
C GLU A 48 -3.45 -18.20 -3.01
N LEU A 49 -2.19 -18.67 -3.09
CA LEU A 49 -1.21 -18.09 -4.01
C LEU A 49 -1.72 -18.15 -5.45
N ARG A 50 -2.22 -19.32 -5.87
CA ARG A 50 -2.75 -19.53 -7.22
C ARG A 50 -3.92 -18.60 -7.51
N ALA A 51 -4.83 -18.39 -6.55
CA ALA A 51 -5.95 -17.47 -6.70
C ALA A 51 -5.52 -16.00 -6.87
N ARG A 52 -4.30 -15.64 -6.44
CA ARG A 52 -3.71 -14.31 -6.61
C ARG A 52 -2.80 -14.18 -7.84
N LEU A 53 -2.30 -15.28 -8.40
CA LEU A 53 -1.35 -15.23 -9.53
C LEU A 53 -1.89 -15.74 -10.85
N ALA A 54 -2.80 -16.73 -10.83
CA ALA A 54 -3.29 -17.39 -12.03
C ALA A 54 -4.37 -16.59 -12.80
N PRO A 55 -5.31 -15.88 -12.16
CA PRO A 55 -6.30 -15.10 -12.88
C PRO A 55 -5.67 -13.97 -13.71
N LYS A 56 -6.18 -13.73 -14.92
CA LYS A 56 -5.67 -12.67 -15.81
C LYS A 56 -5.88 -11.27 -15.25
N ASP A 57 -6.88 -11.08 -14.39
CA ASP A 57 -7.15 -9.82 -13.67
C ASP A 57 -6.22 -9.62 -12.46
N ARG A 58 -5.24 -10.49 -12.27
CA ARG A 58 -4.18 -10.35 -11.28
C ARG A 58 -2.82 -10.30 -11.96
N ARG A 59 -1.96 -9.47 -11.39
CA ARG A 59 -0.56 -9.31 -11.79
C ARG A 59 0.28 -9.31 -10.53
N CYS A 60 1.45 -9.91 -10.60
CA CYS A 60 2.43 -9.84 -9.54
C CYS A 60 3.78 -9.57 -10.16
N PHE A 61 4.58 -8.77 -9.48
CA PHE A 61 5.92 -8.42 -9.90
C PHE A 61 6.87 -8.53 -8.72
N ALA A 62 8.11 -8.90 -8.98
CA ALA A 62 9.15 -8.87 -7.96
C ALA A 62 10.44 -8.23 -8.49
N PHE A 63 11.11 -7.51 -7.60
CA PHE A 63 12.44 -6.95 -7.82
C PHE A 63 13.48 -7.94 -7.34
N PHE A 64 14.43 -8.26 -8.20
CA PHE A 64 15.57 -9.14 -7.92
C PHE A 64 16.87 -8.37 -8.02
N HIS A 65 17.88 -8.80 -7.27
CA HIS A 65 19.24 -8.30 -7.41
C HIS A 65 20.12 -9.36 -8.10
N PRO A 66 21.06 -8.98 -8.99
CA PRO A 66 21.94 -9.93 -9.70
C PRO A 66 22.74 -10.86 -8.80
N ALA A 67 23.05 -10.43 -7.57
CA ALA A 67 23.74 -11.25 -6.56
C ALA A 67 22.81 -12.22 -5.80
N MET A 68 21.49 -12.09 -5.97
CA MET A 68 20.47 -12.89 -5.29
C MET A 68 19.34 -13.25 -6.29
N GLN A 69 19.69 -14.00 -7.33
CA GLN A 69 18.86 -14.15 -8.55
C GLN A 69 17.52 -14.86 -8.33
N ASP A 70 17.46 -15.74 -7.32
CA ASP A 70 16.27 -16.51 -6.93
C ASP A 70 15.62 -15.96 -5.66
N GLU A 71 16.04 -14.77 -5.22
CA GLU A 71 15.55 -14.13 -4.00
C GLU A 71 14.76 -12.86 -4.35
N PRO A 72 13.43 -12.86 -4.21
CA PRO A 72 12.67 -11.63 -4.36
C PRO A 72 13.06 -10.69 -3.20
N ILE A 73 13.37 -9.44 -3.52
CA ILE A 73 13.70 -8.41 -2.54
C ILE A 73 12.44 -7.66 -2.13
N ILE A 74 11.68 -7.23 -3.12
CA ILE A 74 10.35 -6.67 -2.96
C ILE A 74 9.45 -7.38 -3.96
N PHE A 75 8.24 -7.74 -3.54
CA PHE A 75 7.20 -8.08 -4.50
C PHE A 75 5.95 -7.22 -4.30
N VAL A 76 5.19 -7.13 -5.37
CA VAL A 76 4.06 -6.23 -5.53
C VAL A 76 2.93 -7.01 -6.17
N GLU A 77 1.80 -7.09 -5.46
CA GLU A 77 0.58 -7.69 -5.97
C GLU A 77 -0.39 -6.61 -6.47
N VAL A 78 -0.94 -6.83 -7.67
CA VAL A 78 -1.80 -5.88 -8.38
C VAL A 78 -3.09 -6.57 -8.82
N ALA A 79 -4.22 -5.92 -8.54
CA ALA A 79 -5.53 -6.30 -9.05
C ALA A 79 -5.97 -5.33 -10.15
N LEU A 80 -6.38 -5.86 -11.30
CA LEU A 80 -7.01 -5.09 -12.37
C LEU A 80 -8.51 -5.01 -12.09
N THR A 81 -9.06 -3.79 -12.02
CA THR A 81 -10.46 -3.56 -11.64
C THR A 81 -11.13 -2.51 -12.53
N LYS A 82 -12.46 -2.52 -12.61
CA LYS A 82 -13.25 -1.49 -13.31
C LYS A 82 -13.28 -0.16 -12.55
N GLU A 83 -13.17 -0.20 -11.23
CA GLU A 83 -13.26 0.96 -10.34
C GLU A 83 -12.19 0.88 -9.25
N ILE A 84 -11.89 2.01 -8.61
CA ILE A 84 -10.98 2.08 -7.47
C ILE A 84 -11.67 1.41 -6.25
N PRO A 85 -11.15 0.30 -5.73
CA PRO A 85 -11.78 -0.39 -4.62
C PRO A 85 -11.53 0.34 -3.31
N SER A 86 -12.56 0.36 -2.47
CA SER A 86 -12.50 0.88 -1.11
C SER A 86 -12.38 -0.21 -0.05
N ASN A 87 -12.42 -1.49 -0.41
CA ASN A 87 -12.45 -2.61 0.53
C ASN A 87 -11.59 -3.78 0.03
N ILE A 88 -10.74 -4.33 0.92
CA ILE A 88 -9.80 -5.37 0.57
C ILE A 88 -10.45 -6.76 0.44
N GLN A 89 -11.49 -7.04 1.21
CA GLN A 89 -12.22 -8.30 1.11
C GLN A 89 -12.80 -8.51 -0.30
N ASN A 90 -13.27 -7.43 -0.96
CA ASN A 90 -13.72 -7.49 -2.35
C ASN A 90 -12.59 -7.85 -3.33
N VAL A 91 -11.36 -7.41 -3.06
CA VAL A 91 -10.18 -7.72 -3.90
C VAL A 91 -9.72 -9.16 -3.67
N LEU A 92 -9.79 -9.66 -2.43
CA LEU A 92 -9.32 -10.99 -2.04
C LEU A 92 -10.39 -12.09 -2.19
N GLN A 93 -11.62 -11.75 -2.57
CA GLN A 93 -12.71 -12.71 -2.73
C GLN A 93 -12.34 -13.82 -3.73
N LYS A 94 -12.42 -15.08 -3.27
CA LYS A 94 -12.10 -16.29 -4.06
C LYS A 94 -13.13 -16.53 -5.16
N GLU A 95 -14.41 -16.41 -4.82
CA GLU A 95 -15.53 -16.54 -5.75
C GLU A 95 -15.90 -15.17 -6.30
N ARG A 96 -15.34 -14.81 -7.45
CA ARG A 96 -15.70 -13.59 -8.18
C ARG A 96 -15.78 -13.84 -9.67
N VAL A 97 -16.45 -12.95 -10.39
CA VAL A 97 -16.40 -12.92 -11.85
C VAL A 97 -15.04 -12.36 -12.25
N PHE A 98 -14.26 -13.15 -13.00
CA PHE A 98 -12.99 -12.69 -13.53
C PHE A 98 -13.22 -11.59 -14.57
N LEU A 99 -12.35 -10.59 -14.52
CA LEU A 99 -12.33 -9.48 -15.45
C LEU A 99 -11.34 -9.77 -16.58
N GLU A 100 -11.74 -9.61 -17.83
CA GLU A 100 -10.73 -9.58 -18.90
C GLU A 100 -9.91 -8.28 -18.76
N PRO A 101 -8.57 -8.32 -18.86
CA PRO A 101 -7.72 -7.16 -18.62
C PRO A 101 -8.10 -5.90 -19.42
N GLU A 102 -8.65 -6.06 -20.61
CA GLU A 102 -9.08 -4.99 -21.51
C GLU A 102 -10.29 -4.21 -20.97
N GLU A 103 -11.07 -4.80 -20.07
CA GLU A 103 -12.20 -4.14 -19.40
C GLU A 103 -11.77 -3.34 -18.15
N ALA A 104 -10.54 -3.50 -17.69
CA ALA A 104 -10.05 -2.82 -16.50
C ALA A 104 -9.84 -1.32 -16.74
N LYS A 105 -10.01 -0.53 -15.69
CA LYS A 105 -9.74 0.92 -15.68
C LYS A 105 -8.76 1.34 -14.60
N ALA A 106 -8.57 0.49 -13.60
CA ALA A 106 -7.65 0.73 -12.50
C ALA A 106 -6.72 -0.46 -12.28
N ALA A 107 -5.44 -0.17 -12.03
CA ALA A 107 -4.48 -1.10 -11.45
C ALA A 107 -4.35 -0.78 -9.95
N VAL A 108 -4.70 -1.76 -9.12
CA VAL A 108 -4.78 -1.62 -7.67
C VAL A 108 -3.66 -2.39 -7.00
N PHE A 109 -2.66 -1.67 -6.50
CA PHE A 109 -1.56 -2.21 -5.69
C PHE A 109 -2.06 -2.51 -4.28
N TYR A 110 -2.42 -3.76 -4.00
CA TYR A 110 -3.06 -4.15 -2.73
C TYR A 110 -2.09 -4.84 -1.75
N SER A 111 -0.94 -5.32 -2.23
CA SER A 111 0.14 -5.81 -1.36
C SER A 111 1.51 -5.38 -1.90
N ILE A 112 2.37 -4.88 -1.02
CA ILE A 112 3.77 -4.58 -1.30
C ILE A 112 4.58 -5.08 -0.10
N SER A 113 5.41 -6.08 -0.33
CA SER A 113 6.12 -6.78 0.75
C SER A 113 7.62 -6.70 0.51
N ASN A 114 8.37 -6.30 1.55
CA ASN A 114 9.83 -6.43 1.58
C ASN A 114 10.18 -7.78 2.18
N CYS A 115 10.79 -8.63 1.36
CA CYS A 115 11.10 -10.01 1.72
C CYS A 115 12.27 -10.14 2.70
N GLN A 116 13.19 -9.16 2.67
CA GLN A 116 14.49 -9.30 3.32
C GLN A 116 14.56 -8.47 4.60
N LYS A 117 14.39 -9.14 5.75
CA LYS A 117 14.53 -8.50 7.07
C LYS A 117 15.88 -7.80 7.25
N GLY A 118 16.95 -8.37 6.70
CA GLY A 118 18.30 -7.79 6.74
C GLY A 118 18.45 -6.49 5.95
N LEU A 119 17.50 -6.18 5.06
CA LEU A 119 17.47 -4.94 4.27
C LEU A 119 16.45 -3.93 4.83
N THR A 120 15.96 -4.14 6.07
CA THR A 120 15.09 -3.18 6.74
C THR A 120 15.78 -1.83 6.87
N GLY A 121 15.16 -0.77 6.35
CA GLY A 121 15.71 0.59 6.35
C GLY A 121 16.69 0.89 5.21
N ILE A 122 16.96 -0.07 4.32
CA ILE A 122 17.66 0.17 3.07
C ILE A 122 16.62 0.68 2.06
N SER A 123 16.86 1.87 1.52
CA SER A 123 16.06 2.38 0.41
C SER A 123 16.55 1.76 -0.88
N PHE A 124 15.64 1.13 -1.61
CA PHE A 124 15.88 0.58 -2.94
C PHE A 124 15.65 1.63 -4.04
N GLY A 125 15.78 2.91 -3.68
CA GLY A 125 15.39 4.05 -4.48
C GLY A 125 13.90 4.36 -4.38
N ASN A 126 13.56 5.56 -4.84
CA ASN A 126 12.18 5.96 -5.06
C ASN A 126 11.76 5.52 -6.48
N PHE A 127 10.46 5.43 -6.72
CA PHE A 127 9.83 5.12 -8.01
C PHE A 127 9.78 3.63 -8.40
N LEU A 128 9.88 2.71 -7.43
CA LEU A 128 9.63 1.28 -7.68
C LEU A 128 8.22 1.06 -8.23
N ILE A 129 7.23 1.68 -7.60
CA ILE A 129 5.83 1.57 -8.01
C ILE A 129 5.58 2.30 -9.33
N LYS A 130 6.28 3.41 -9.60
CA LYS A 130 6.24 4.09 -10.91
C LYS A 130 6.63 3.12 -12.02
N GLN A 131 7.67 2.30 -11.82
CA GLN A 131 8.13 1.36 -12.83
C GLN A 131 7.06 0.30 -13.12
N VAL A 132 6.49 -0.33 -12.10
CA VAL A 132 5.41 -1.31 -12.28
C VAL A 132 4.18 -0.68 -12.94
N ALA A 133 3.76 0.51 -12.50
CA ALA A 133 2.64 1.23 -13.07
C ALA A 133 2.88 1.62 -14.54
N THR A 134 4.12 2.01 -14.86
CA THR A 134 4.54 2.33 -16.24
C THR A 134 4.46 1.10 -17.14
N ASP A 135 4.99 -0.05 -16.69
CA ASP A 135 4.95 -1.31 -17.44
C ASP A 135 3.49 -1.74 -17.70
N LEU A 136 2.63 -1.65 -16.68
CA LEU A 136 1.20 -1.90 -16.82
C LEU A 136 0.51 -0.92 -17.79
N SER A 137 0.91 0.36 -17.81
CA SER A 137 0.39 1.34 -18.78
C SER A 137 0.82 1.06 -20.22
N TYR A 138 1.93 0.34 -20.42
CA TYR A 138 2.39 -0.09 -21.73
C TYR A 138 1.65 -1.34 -22.19
N GLU A 139 1.45 -2.31 -21.29
CA GLU A 139 0.70 -3.55 -21.53
C GLU A 139 -0.80 -3.28 -21.76
N PHE A 140 -1.42 -2.44 -20.93
CA PHE A 140 -2.86 -2.17 -20.93
C PHE A 140 -3.18 -0.69 -21.11
N LYS A 141 -3.51 -0.31 -22.35
CA LYS A 141 -3.83 1.09 -22.72
C LYS A 141 -5.17 1.59 -22.18
N ASN A 142 -6.02 0.68 -21.71
CA ASN A 142 -7.31 0.96 -21.09
C ASN A 142 -7.22 1.39 -19.62
N LEU A 143 -6.06 1.23 -18.97
CA LEU A 143 -5.86 1.64 -17.58
C LEU A 143 -5.72 3.15 -17.47
N GLU A 144 -6.55 3.74 -16.62
CA GLU A 144 -6.62 5.19 -16.37
C GLU A 144 -6.08 5.54 -14.98
N ASN A 145 -6.21 4.62 -14.01
CA ASN A 145 -5.89 4.87 -12.62
C ASN A 145 -4.86 3.86 -12.09
N PHE A 146 -3.81 4.35 -11.43
CA PHE A 146 -2.82 3.53 -10.74
C PHE A 146 -2.87 3.87 -9.26
N VAL A 147 -3.55 3.02 -8.49
CA VAL A 147 -3.89 3.32 -7.09
C VAL A 147 -3.46 2.19 -6.18
N THR A 148 -3.21 2.49 -4.93
CA THR A 148 -2.98 1.45 -3.91
C THR A 148 -4.26 1.19 -3.13
N LEU A 149 -4.32 0.07 -2.42
CA LEU A 149 -5.24 -0.11 -1.31
C LEU A 149 -4.41 -0.49 -0.08
N SER A 150 -4.01 0.52 0.67
CA SER A 150 -2.94 0.42 1.67
C SER A 150 -3.47 0.39 3.11
N PRO A 151 -2.85 -0.39 4.01
CA PRO A 151 -3.14 -0.35 5.43
C PRO A 151 -2.58 0.93 6.08
N ILE A 152 -3.01 1.21 7.31
CA ILE A 152 -2.55 2.37 8.11
C ILE A 152 -1.93 1.87 9.43
N PRO A 153 -0.80 1.16 9.38
CA PRO A 153 -0.26 0.48 10.54
C PRO A 153 0.16 1.46 11.64
N GLY A 154 -0.36 1.24 12.85
CA GLY A 154 -0.02 2.04 14.02
C GLY A 154 -1.00 3.18 14.30
N PHE A 155 -1.99 3.42 13.44
CA PHE A 155 -3.04 4.41 13.70
C PHE A 155 -3.83 4.09 14.96
N ARG A 156 -4.29 2.85 15.14
CA ARG A 156 -5.06 2.47 16.34
C ARG A 156 -4.21 2.54 17.61
N LYS A 157 -2.93 2.15 17.53
CA LYS A 157 -1.97 2.31 18.64
C LYS A 157 -1.81 3.79 19.03
N TRP A 158 -1.66 4.67 18.05
CA TRP A 158 -1.58 6.12 18.28
C TRP A 158 -2.88 6.65 18.91
N MET A 159 -4.02 6.24 18.39
CA MET A 159 -5.34 6.64 18.89
C MET A 159 -5.60 6.12 20.32
N ARG A 160 -5.16 4.89 20.65
CA ARG A 160 -5.25 4.34 22.02
C ARG A 160 -4.56 5.22 23.05
N ASN A 161 -3.39 5.77 22.68
CA ASN A 161 -2.62 6.65 23.56
C ASN A 161 -3.27 8.03 23.70
N LYS A 162 -3.80 8.60 22.61
CA LYS A 162 -4.28 9.99 22.58
C LYS A 162 -5.78 10.14 22.90
N TYR A 163 -6.59 9.18 22.49
CA TYR A 163 -8.04 9.13 22.67
C TYR A 163 -8.49 7.77 23.25
N PRO A 164 -8.03 7.38 24.46
CA PRO A 164 -8.31 6.06 25.05
C PRO A 164 -9.82 5.76 25.18
N LYS A 165 -10.65 6.78 25.42
CA LYS A 165 -12.11 6.63 25.49
C LYS A 165 -12.74 6.22 24.16
N LEU A 166 -12.17 6.66 23.03
CA LEU A 166 -12.65 6.29 21.70
C LEU A 166 -12.18 4.87 21.34
N ASP A 167 -10.93 4.52 21.61
CA ASP A 167 -10.41 3.16 21.39
C ASP A 167 -11.20 2.11 22.18
N ALA A 168 -11.54 2.40 23.44
CA ALA A 168 -12.40 1.53 24.25
C ALA A 168 -13.82 1.33 23.67
N LYS A 169 -14.32 2.26 22.84
CA LYS A 169 -15.57 2.04 22.09
C LYS A 169 -15.36 1.06 20.95
N ILE A 170 -14.22 1.15 20.24
CA ILE A 170 -13.86 0.23 19.14
C ILE A 170 -13.69 -1.19 19.67
N GLU A 171 -13.01 -1.38 20.80
CA GLU A 171 -12.84 -2.70 21.43
C GLU A 171 -14.18 -3.39 21.77
N LYS A 172 -15.22 -2.61 22.05
CA LYS A 172 -16.56 -3.12 22.37
C LYS A 172 -17.37 -3.48 21.12
N ILE A 173 -16.89 -3.15 19.93
CA ILE A 173 -17.61 -3.42 18.69
C ILE A 173 -17.50 -4.91 18.36
N LYS A 174 -18.67 -5.56 18.28
CA LYS A 174 -18.80 -6.97 17.89
C LYS A 174 -19.25 -7.16 16.45
N LYS A 175 -19.78 -6.11 15.82
CA LYS A 175 -20.31 -6.12 14.45
C LYS A 175 -19.91 -4.85 13.71
N SER A 176 -19.52 -4.97 12.45
CA SER A 176 -19.13 -3.86 11.56
C SER A 176 -20.16 -2.73 11.49
N ASP A 177 -21.45 -3.04 11.55
CA ASP A 177 -22.53 -2.03 11.50
C ASP A 177 -22.46 -1.02 12.66
N GLN A 178 -21.92 -1.41 13.81
CA GLN A 178 -21.75 -0.52 14.96
C GLN A 178 -20.61 0.49 14.77
N LEU A 179 -19.65 0.15 13.91
CA LEU A 179 -18.50 0.99 13.58
C LEU A 179 -18.94 2.25 12.83
N SER A 180 -20.06 2.20 12.09
CA SER A 180 -20.61 3.33 11.33
C SER A 180 -20.84 4.59 12.19
N LYS A 181 -21.21 4.39 13.47
CA LYS A 181 -21.42 5.47 14.44
C LYS A 181 -20.14 6.19 14.84
N LEU A 182 -18.98 5.57 14.63
CA LEU A 182 -17.67 6.13 14.95
C LEU A 182 -16.95 6.66 13.71
N LYS A 183 -17.58 6.64 12.53
CA LYS A 183 -16.94 7.03 11.27
C LYS A 183 -16.36 8.44 11.34
N ASP A 184 -17.17 9.42 11.78
CA ASP A 184 -16.71 10.81 11.82
C ASP A 184 -15.61 11.03 12.86
N ASP A 185 -15.72 10.40 14.04
CA ASP A 185 -14.69 10.42 15.08
C ASP A 185 -13.36 9.82 14.55
N LEU A 186 -13.44 8.67 13.88
CA LEU A 186 -12.29 7.99 13.27
C LEU A 186 -11.62 8.84 12.19
N PHE A 187 -12.41 9.49 11.33
CA PHE A 187 -11.89 10.34 10.27
C PHE A 187 -11.21 11.59 10.84
N SER A 188 -11.77 12.21 11.88
CA SER A 188 -11.13 13.34 12.56
C SER A 188 -9.81 12.93 13.23
N CYS A 189 -9.78 11.80 13.93
CA CYS A 189 -8.54 11.27 14.51
C CYS A 189 -7.51 10.93 13.43
N LEU A 190 -7.94 10.33 12.30
CA LEU A 190 -7.05 10.01 11.20
C LEU A 190 -6.49 11.28 10.54
N GLY A 191 -7.29 12.33 10.37
CA GLY A 191 -6.83 13.63 9.90
C GLY A 191 -5.70 14.19 10.76
N GLU A 192 -5.87 14.19 12.08
CA GLU A 192 -4.78 14.62 12.98
C GLU A 192 -3.56 13.69 12.89
N TYR A 193 -3.75 12.37 12.82
CA TYR A 193 -2.64 11.42 12.68
C TYR A 193 -1.83 11.62 11.37
N PHE A 194 -2.50 11.96 10.27
CA PHE A 194 -1.90 12.12 8.96
C PHE A 194 -1.24 13.49 8.79
N PHE A 195 -1.93 14.56 9.18
CA PHE A 195 -1.52 15.92 8.86
C PHE A 195 -0.75 16.63 9.98
N LYS A 196 -0.75 16.09 11.20
CA LYS A 196 0.02 16.63 12.33
C LYS A 196 1.11 15.65 12.77
N SER A 197 2.31 15.84 12.22
CA SER A 197 3.48 15.02 12.59
C SER A 197 3.88 15.24 14.06
N GLU A 198 4.01 14.14 14.79
CA GLU A 198 4.56 14.08 16.15
C GLU A 198 6.01 13.57 16.13
N ARG A 199 6.58 13.32 14.95
CA ARG A 199 7.95 12.85 14.77
C ARG A 199 8.96 13.99 14.87
N TYR A 200 10.17 13.68 15.34
CA TYR A 200 11.28 14.64 15.40
C TYR A 200 11.71 15.14 14.01
N ASP A 201 11.63 14.28 12.99
CA ASP A 201 12.04 14.56 11.61
C ASP A 201 10.99 15.31 10.78
N LYS A 202 9.81 15.56 11.37
CA LYS A 202 8.62 16.18 10.76
C LYS A 202 7.95 15.37 9.64
N MET A 203 8.39 14.14 9.37
CA MET A 203 7.72 13.27 8.39
C MET A 203 6.34 12.82 8.88
N PRO A 204 5.41 12.39 8.00
CA PRO A 204 4.13 11.82 8.41
C PRO A 204 4.30 10.70 9.44
N ASN A 205 3.35 10.55 10.37
CA ASN A 205 3.43 9.55 11.44
C ASN A 205 3.35 8.12 10.92
N ASP A 206 2.54 7.89 9.88
CA ASP A 206 2.32 6.58 9.29
C ASP A 206 3.48 6.13 8.37
N PRO A 207 4.06 4.94 8.58
CA PRO A 207 5.17 4.44 7.75
C PRO A 207 4.78 4.15 6.30
N VAL A 208 3.55 3.72 6.05
CA VAL A 208 3.06 3.38 4.71
C VAL A 208 2.81 4.65 3.90
N ALA A 209 2.29 5.71 4.53
CA ALA A 209 2.22 7.04 3.97
C ALA A 209 3.60 7.56 3.56
N ARG A 210 4.60 7.48 4.45
CA ARG A 210 5.98 7.87 4.10
C ARG A 210 6.52 7.09 2.91
N PHE A 211 6.23 5.79 2.83
CA PHE A 211 6.65 4.96 1.71
C PHE A 211 6.00 5.41 0.39
N HIS A 212 4.68 5.54 0.32
CA HIS A 212 3.99 5.87 -0.92
C HIS A 212 4.23 7.30 -1.38
N LEU A 213 4.18 8.27 -0.46
CA LEU A 213 4.49 9.68 -0.74
C LEU A 213 5.96 9.85 -1.13
N GLY A 214 6.87 9.12 -0.48
CA GLY A 214 8.28 9.02 -0.87
C GLY A 214 8.48 8.42 -2.26
N ASN A 215 7.54 7.60 -2.75
CA ASN A 215 7.51 7.10 -4.12
C ASN A 215 6.74 8.02 -5.10
N GLY A 216 6.32 9.21 -4.66
CA GLY A 216 5.66 10.22 -5.50
C GLY A 216 4.14 10.04 -5.66
N ALA A 217 3.51 9.23 -4.81
CA ALA A 217 2.06 9.14 -4.78
C ALA A 217 1.43 10.38 -4.11
N SER A 218 0.11 10.50 -4.27
CA SER A 218 -0.74 11.42 -3.51
C SER A 218 -1.85 10.66 -2.79
N LEU A 219 -2.31 11.14 -1.64
CA LEU A 219 -3.45 10.57 -0.95
C LEU A 219 -4.71 10.80 -1.80
N GLU A 220 -5.40 9.73 -2.18
CA GLU A 220 -6.54 9.75 -3.10
C GLU A 220 -7.88 9.57 -2.40
N GLN A 221 -7.94 8.68 -1.41
CA GLN A 221 -9.18 8.37 -0.72
C GLN A 221 -8.89 7.76 0.65
N ILE A 222 -9.76 8.04 1.62
CA ILE A 222 -9.81 7.33 2.91
C ILE A 222 -11.02 6.39 2.89
N ASN A 223 -10.75 5.13 3.18
CA ASN A 223 -11.71 4.03 3.08
C ASN A 223 -12.20 3.61 4.46
N PHE A 224 -13.46 3.93 4.73
CA PHE A 224 -14.17 3.39 5.89
C PHE A 224 -14.56 1.94 5.65
N LEU A 225 -14.34 1.06 6.64
CA LEU A 225 -14.48 -0.40 6.50
C LEU A 225 -13.64 -0.94 5.33
N GLY A 226 -12.44 -0.39 5.16
CA GLY A 226 -11.50 -0.85 4.14
C GLY A 226 -10.96 -2.25 4.42
N ASP A 227 -10.69 -2.56 5.68
CA ASP A 227 -10.33 -3.91 6.12
C ASP A 227 -11.05 -4.26 7.43
N VAL A 228 -12.06 -5.13 7.33
CA VAL A 228 -12.84 -5.59 8.49
C VAL A 228 -12.29 -6.87 9.13
N SER A 229 -11.10 -7.34 8.71
CA SER A 229 -10.41 -8.43 9.38
C SER A 229 -9.99 -8.01 10.80
N SER A 230 -9.76 -9.00 11.68
CA SER A 230 -9.24 -8.73 13.03
C SER A 230 -7.95 -7.91 13.01
N ASN A 231 -7.08 -8.15 12.01
CA ASN A 231 -5.84 -7.40 11.83
C ASN A 231 -6.11 -5.95 11.40
N GLY A 232 -6.98 -5.72 10.41
CA GLY A 232 -7.37 -4.37 9.98
C GLY A 232 -7.98 -3.54 11.10
N ILE A 233 -8.83 -4.17 11.93
CA ILE A 233 -9.39 -3.55 13.12
C ILE A 233 -8.30 -3.24 14.16
N GLU A 234 -7.31 -4.10 14.37
CA GLU A 234 -6.21 -3.86 15.30
C GLU A 234 -5.23 -2.78 14.83
N LEU A 235 -4.96 -2.70 13.52
CA LEU A 235 -4.02 -1.73 12.97
C LEU A 235 -4.58 -0.32 12.92
N SER A 236 -5.83 -0.18 12.45
CA SER A 236 -6.38 1.12 12.06
C SER A 236 -7.87 1.30 12.36
N GLY A 237 -8.50 0.40 13.13
CA GLY A 237 -9.95 0.43 13.29
C GLY A 237 -10.69 0.18 11.98
N GLY A 238 -10.08 -0.60 11.07
CA GLY A 238 -10.64 -0.97 9.78
C GLY A 238 -10.61 0.11 8.71
N LEU A 239 -9.82 1.16 8.92
CA LEU A 239 -9.53 2.16 7.91
C LEU A 239 -8.42 1.69 6.97
N MET A 240 -8.61 1.93 5.68
CA MET A 240 -7.54 1.84 4.67
C MET A 240 -7.48 3.14 3.89
N VAL A 241 -6.48 3.29 3.03
CA VAL A 241 -6.36 4.45 2.14
C VAL A 241 -5.98 4.02 0.73
N ASN A 242 -6.40 4.80 -0.25
CA ASN A 242 -5.84 4.71 -1.59
C ASN A 242 -4.80 5.82 -1.77
N TYR A 243 -3.62 5.46 -2.27
CA TYR A 243 -2.64 6.41 -2.80
C TYR A 243 -2.65 6.35 -4.33
N LEU A 244 -2.76 7.51 -5.00
CA LEU A 244 -2.74 7.64 -6.45
C LEU A 244 -1.33 7.91 -6.96
N TYR A 245 -0.90 7.12 -7.93
CA TYR A 245 0.31 7.31 -8.75
C TYR A 245 -0.06 7.94 -10.09
N ASP A 246 -0.15 9.26 -10.13
CA ASP A 246 -0.26 10.02 -11.38
C ASP A 246 1.10 10.04 -12.09
N LEU A 247 1.26 9.18 -13.11
CA LEU A 247 2.55 8.91 -13.77
C LEU A 247 3.28 10.19 -14.26
N GLU A 248 2.53 11.21 -14.65
CA GLU A 248 3.07 12.50 -15.11
C GLU A 248 3.58 13.36 -13.95
N LYS A 249 3.00 13.20 -12.75
CA LYS A 249 3.31 14.01 -11.56
C LYS A 249 4.16 13.30 -10.51
N VAL A 250 4.45 12.00 -10.69
CA VAL A 250 5.18 11.21 -9.67
C VAL A 250 6.49 11.87 -9.24
N GLU A 251 7.29 12.40 -10.17
CA GLU A 251 8.56 13.05 -9.84
C GLU A 251 8.37 14.37 -9.10
N GLN A 252 7.45 15.22 -9.58
CA GLN A 252 7.09 16.47 -8.90
C GLN A 252 6.57 16.21 -7.48
N ASN A 253 5.65 15.26 -7.32
CA ASN A 253 5.10 14.88 -6.02
C ASN A 253 6.18 14.38 -5.07
N HIS A 254 7.14 13.59 -5.57
CA HIS A 254 8.27 13.13 -4.78
C HIS A 254 9.12 14.29 -4.28
N GLU A 255 9.49 15.22 -5.17
CA GLU A 255 10.27 16.40 -4.80
C GLU A 255 9.55 17.25 -3.75
N THR A 256 8.27 17.55 -3.97
CA THR A 256 7.43 18.28 -3.01
C THR A 256 7.37 17.57 -1.65
N PHE A 257 7.20 16.24 -1.63
CA PHE A 257 7.17 15.48 -0.39
C PHE A 257 8.51 15.53 0.36
N VAL A 258 9.62 15.39 -0.36
CA VAL A 258 10.96 15.45 0.24
C VAL A 258 11.26 16.82 0.83
N SER A 259 10.86 17.91 0.15
CA SER A 259 11.09 19.27 0.60
C SER A 259 10.16 19.68 1.75
N GLU A 260 8.86 19.44 1.60
CA GLU A 260 7.84 19.95 2.52
C GLU A 260 7.55 18.99 3.67
N LYS A 261 7.79 17.69 3.48
CA LYS A 261 7.48 16.61 4.43
C LYS A 261 5.99 16.54 4.79
N LYS A 262 5.13 17.12 3.94
CA LYS A 262 3.67 17.12 4.06
C LYS A 262 3.05 16.10 3.13
N ILE A 263 1.86 15.62 3.48
CA ILE A 263 1.12 14.69 2.62
C ILE A 263 0.62 15.42 1.38
N ASN A 264 1.03 14.97 0.20
CA ASN A 264 0.41 15.38 -1.06
C ASN A 264 -0.99 14.79 -1.15
N ILE A 265 -1.98 15.60 -1.49
CA ILE A 265 -3.40 15.19 -1.52
C ILE A 265 -3.93 15.43 -2.92
N SER A 266 -4.64 14.45 -3.47
CA SER A 266 -5.24 14.60 -4.78
C SER A 266 -6.41 15.59 -4.76
N LYS A 267 -6.81 16.08 -5.94
CA LYS A 267 -7.98 16.96 -6.06
C LYS A 267 -9.26 16.29 -5.54
N ASN A 268 -9.39 14.97 -5.74
CA ASN A 268 -10.54 14.20 -5.29
C ASN A 268 -10.56 14.07 -3.75
N ALA A 269 -9.43 13.70 -3.15
CA ALA A 269 -9.31 13.60 -1.69
C ALA A 269 -9.53 14.94 -0.98
N LYS A 270 -9.04 16.05 -1.52
CA LYS A 270 -9.07 17.36 -0.84
C LYS A 270 -10.50 17.75 -0.42
N ASN A 271 -11.49 17.55 -1.29
CA ASN A 271 -12.88 17.89 -1.02
C ASN A 271 -13.50 17.02 0.09
N SER A 272 -13.21 15.72 0.08
CA SER A 272 -13.79 14.78 1.06
C SER A 272 -13.14 14.91 2.43
N LEU A 273 -11.85 15.27 2.48
CA LEU A 273 -11.08 15.39 3.72
C LEU A 273 -11.21 16.74 4.42
N MET A 274 -11.46 17.83 3.68
CA MET A 274 -11.65 19.16 4.26
C MET A 274 -12.81 19.23 5.28
N LYS A 275 -13.80 18.34 5.16
CA LYS A 275 -14.88 18.21 6.15
C LYS A 275 -14.34 17.80 7.53
N TYR A 276 -13.29 16.99 7.57
CA TYR A 276 -12.79 16.33 8.77
C TYR A 276 -11.54 17.00 9.36
N TYR A 277 -10.76 17.68 8.52
CA TYR A 277 -9.57 18.39 8.95
C TYR A 277 -9.41 19.69 8.14
N LYS A 278 -9.45 20.84 8.82
CA LYS A 278 -9.43 22.16 8.17
C LYS A 278 -8.03 22.65 7.79
N GLU A 279 -6.99 22.11 8.41
CA GLU A 279 -5.58 22.52 8.17
C GLU A 279 -4.93 21.71 7.04
N ILE A 280 -5.68 21.42 5.97
CA ILE A 280 -5.22 20.60 4.82
C ILE A 280 -4.33 21.38 3.82
N ASP A 281 -3.92 22.60 4.17
CA ASP A 281 -3.18 23.52 3.28
C ASP A 281 -1.67 23.24 3.15
#